data_AF-A0A9W9FYM7-F1
#
_entry.id   AF-A0A9W9FYM7-F1
#
_cell.length_a   1.000
_cell.length_b   1.000
_cell.length_c   1.000
_cell.angle_alpha   90.00
_cell.angle_beta   90.00
_cell.angle_gamma   90.00
#
_symmetry.space_group_name_H-M   'P 1'
#
loop_
_entity.id
_entity.type
_entity.pdbx_description
1 polymer ?
#
loop_
_entity_poly.entity_id
_entity_poly.type
_entity_poly.pdbx_seq_one_letter_code
_entity_poly.pdbx_strand_id
1 'polypeptide(L)'
;MYISRLQRAPQSSQGISEPVPLTAGDHGPILPPLRTGILRNDPLLEELDRPVLTERELEWGLIYEMHDELSKITMETCHRCNEQWFDLKIDRHGICARCQRVDKNQEIYLWEHQNEVQPSPMPPDLPDLTQVEEMLIARVHTYIEVHQI
;
A
#
# COMPACT_ATOMS: atom_id res chain seq x y z
N MET A 1 -16.45 2.61 -11.69
CA MET A 1 -17.73 2.09 -11.18
C MET A 1 -18.61 1.75 -12.38
N TYR A 2 -18.60 0.49 -12.84
CA TYR A 2 -19.66 -0.16 -13.67
C TYR A 2 -19.22 -1.61 -13.90
N ILE A 3 -19.68 -2.53 -13.05
CA ILE A 3 -19.58 -3.98 -13.27
C ILE A 3 -20.94 -4.42 -13.80
N SER A 4 -20.97 -4.88 -15.04
CA SER A 4 -22.18 -5.40 -15.68
C SER A 4 -22.08 -6.91 -15.86
N ARG A 5 -22.87 -7.60 -15.02
CA ARG A 5 -23.67 -8.81 -15.28
C ARG A 5 -22.96 -10.07 -15.79
N LEU A 6 -22.99 -11.11 -14.94
CA LEU A 6 -23.62 -12.37 -15.33
C LEU A 6 -24.56 -12.85 -14.22
N GLN A 7 -25.86 -12.62 -14.44
CA GLN A 7 -26.96 -13.26 -13.71
C GLN A 7 -27.16 -14.67 -14.30
N ARG A 8 -27.17 -15.71 -13.47
CA ARG A 8 -27.85 -16.97 -13.82
C ARG A 8 -29.18 -17.04 -13.07
N ALA A 9 -30.24 -17.23 -13.84
CA ALA A 9 -31.60 -17.53 -13.39
C ALA A 9 -31.73 -19.04 -13.05
N PRO A 10 -32.82 -19.46 -12.40
CA PRO A 10 -32.83 -20.55 -11.43
C PRO A 10 -33.14 -21.92 -12.05
N GLN A 11 -32.67 -22.99 -11.42
CA GLN A 11 -33.25 -24.33 -11.61
C GLN A 11 -34.12 -24.72 -10.43
N SER A 12 -35.24 -25.31 -10.79
CA SER A 12 -36.42 -25.65 -10.01
C SER A 12 -36.22 -26.87 -9.10
N SER A 13 -36.69 -26.71 -7.85
CA SER A 13 -37.47 -27.65 -7.03
C SER A 13 -37.22 -29.17 -7.15
N GLN A 14 -36.79 -29.79 -6.05
CA GLN A 14 -37.63 -30.66 -5.18
C GLN A 14 -36.72 -31.53 -4.29
N GLY A 15 -37.07 -31.64 -3.01
CA GLY A 15 -36.43 -32.55 -2.06
C GLY A 15 -36.37 -31.97 -0.65
N ILE A 16 -37.51 -31.88 0.03
CA ILE A 16 -37.56 -31.64 1.47
C ILE A 16 -37.15 -32.96 2.14
N SER A 17 -35.96 -33.00 2.72
CA SER A 17 -35.60 -34.00 3.73
C SER A 17 -35.54 -33.31 5.09
N GLU A 18 -36.25 -33.88 6.05
CA GLU A 18 -36.49 -33.41 7.41
C GLU A 18 -35.20 -33.06 8.20
N PRO A 19 -35.29 -32.17 9.21
CA PRO A 19 -34.16 -31.84 10.06
C PRO A 19 -33.76 -33.04 10.93
N VAL A 20 -32.54 -33.54 10.73
CA VAL A 20 -31.91 -34.55 11.58
C VAL A 20 -31.71 -33.97 12.99
N PRO A 21 -32.14 -34.67 14.05
CA PRO A 21 -31.96 -34.19 15.42
C PRO A 21 -30.48 -34.17 15.78
N LEU A 22 -30.00 -33.02 16.24
CA LEU A 22 -28.66 -32.82 16.81
C LEU A 22 -28.53 -33.72 18.05
N THR A 23 -27.87 -34.86 17.88
CA THR A 23 -27.48 -35.70 19.00
C THR A 23 -26.30 -35.06 19.69
N ALA A 24 -26.47 -34.81 20.99
CA ALA A 24 -25.44 -34.31 21.88
C ALA A 24 -24.35 -35.37 22.03
N GLY A 25 -23.17 -35.09 21.47
CA GLY A 25 -22.01 -35.95 21.65
C GLY A 25 -21.05 -35.88 20.49
N ASP A 26 -20.32 -34.76 20.37
CA ASP A 26 -18.95 -34.83 19.88
C ASP A 26 -18.13 -33.80 20.62
N HIS A 27 -17.10 -34.32 21.30
CA HIS A 27 -16.14 -33.57 22.07
C HIS A 27 -15.40 -32.62 21.12
N GLY A 28 -15.85 -31.37 21.06
CA GLY A 28 -15.04 -30.29 20.51
C GLY A 28 -13.65 -30.36 21.12
N PRO A 29 -12.58 -30.03 20.37
CA PRO A 29 -11.25 -30.06 20.91
C PRO A 29 -11.26 -29.25 22.20
N ILE A 30 -10.92 -29.92 23.31
CA ILE A 30 -10.66 -29.24 24.58
C ILE A 30 -9.55 -28.27 24.23
N LEU A 31 -9.90 -27.01 23.99
CA LEU A 31 -8.91 -25.95 23.99
C LEU A 31 -8.17 -26.12 25.31
N PRO A 32 -6.82 -26.23 25.29
CA PRO A 32 -6.09 -26.18 26.53
C PRO A 32 -6.59 -24.96 27.29
N PRO A 33 -6.86 -25.05 28.61
CA PRO A 33 -7.28 -23.89 29.36
C PRO A 33 -6.28 -22.78 29.02
N LEU A 34 -6.79 -21.64 28.51
CA LEU A 34 -5.99 -20.43 28.42
C LEU A 34 -5.29 -20.33 29.76
N ARG A 35 -3.97 -20.43 29.74
CA ARG A 35 -3.16 -20.51 30.94
C ARG A 35 -3.32 -19.17 31.66
N THR A 36 -4.36 -19.05 32.47
CA THR A 36 -4.72 -17.87 33.26
C THR A 36 -3.80 -17.68 34.47
N GLY A 37 -2.66 -18.36 34.48
CA GLY A 37 -1.46 -18.03 35.22
C GLY A 37 -0.29 -18.23 34.27
N ILE A 38 0.43 -17.21 33.85
CA ILE A 38 1.24 -16.31 34.67
C ILE A 38 1.30 -14.97 33.94
N LEU A 39 0.54 -13.99 34.40
CA LEU A 39 0.83 -12.57 34.17
C LEU A 39 0.41 -11.79 35.44
N ARG A 40 0.78 -12.32 36.61
CA ARG A 40 0.79 -11.50 37.82
C ARG A 40 2.21 -10.96 37.90
N ASN A 41 2.37 -9.71 37.48
CA ASN A 41 3.61 -8.94 37.40
C ASN A 41 4.45 -9.20 36.15
N ASP A 42 3.84 -9.13 34.95
CA ASP A 42 4.62 -8.88 33.74
C ASP A 42 4.71 -7.36 33.52
N PRO A 43 5.90 -6.75 33.62
CA PRO A 43 6.09 -5.32 33.38
C PRO A 43 5.58 -4.87 32.01
N LEU A 44 5.56 -5.78 31.01
CA LEU A 44 5.07 -5.47 29.66
C LEU A 44 3.56 -5.26 29.59
N LEU A 45 2.78 -5.84 30.50
CA LEU A 45 1.33 -5.64 30.53
C LEU A 45 0.95 -4.32 31.20
N GLU A 46 1.64 -3.91 32.25
CA GLU A 46 1.48 -2.57 32.83
C GLU A 46 1.83 -1.47 31.80
N GLU A 47 2.75 -1.77 30.88
CA GLU A 47 3.13 -0.88 29.79
C GLU A 47 2.11 -0.82 28.64
N LEU A 48 1.22 -1.82 28.51
CA LEU A 48 0.12 -1.85 27.55
C LEU A 48 -1.17 -1.21 28.09
N ASP A 49 -1.36 -1.20 29.41
CA ASP A 49 -2.53 -0.62 30.09
C ASP A 49 -2.40 0.90 30.36
N ARG A 50 -1.20 1.46 30.27
CA ARG A 50 -1.01 2.91 30.27
C ARG A 50 -1.56 3.50 28.97
N PRO A 51 -2.28 4.62 29.02
CA PRO A 51 -2.71 5.28 27.81
C PRO A 51 -1.47 5.70 27.00
N VAL A 52 -1.43 5.33 25.72
CA VAL A 52 -0.33 5.63 24.78
C VAL A 52 -0.05 7.13 24.72
N LEU A 53 -1.08 7.93 24.96
CA LEU A 53 -1.05 9.39 25.05
C LEU A 53 -1.64 9.80 26.41
N THR A 54 -0.97 10.69 27.12
CA THR A 54 -1.49 11.34 28.33
C THR A 54 -2.72 12.20 28.00
N GLU A 55 -3.58 12.54 28.98
CA GLU A 55 -4.74 13.44 28.75
C GLU A 55 -4.35 14.78 28.10
N ARG A 56 -3.12 15.24 28.33
CA ARG A 56 -2.51 16.43 27.70
C ARG A 56 -2.18 16.23 26.21
N GLU A 57 -1.89 15.00 25.80
CA GLU A 57 -1.61 14.60 24.41
C GLU A 57 -2.89 14.13 23.68
N LEU A 58 -3.97 13.88 24.43
CA LEU A 58 -5.31 13.57 23.91
C LEU A 58 -6.09 14.81 23.46
N GLU A 59 -5.53 16.00 23.67
CA GLU A 59 -6.05 17.25 23.11
C GLU A 59 -5.69 17.29 21.64
N TRP A 60 -6.71 17.39 20.78
CA TRP A 60 -6.64 17.59 19.34
C TRP A 60 -5.56 18.56 18.82
N GLY A 61 -4.92 19.37 19.68
CA GLY A 61 -3.75 20.19 19.38
C GLY A 61 -2.64 19.46 18.61
N LEU A 62 -2.22 18.26 19.02
CA LEU A 62 -1.17 17.51 18.28
C LEU A 62 -1.62 17.14 16.87
N ILE A 63 -2.89 16.77 16.71
CA ILE A 63 -3.49 16.46 15.41
C ILE A 63 -3.58 17.73 14.55
N TYR A 64 -3.97 18.85 15.13
CA TYR A 64 -4.03 20.14 14.43
C TYR A 64 -2.65 20.64 14.02
N GLU A 65 -1.65 20.54 14.88
CA GLU A 65 -0.26 20.89 14.57
C GLU A 65 0.28 20.01 13.44
N MET A 66 0.04 18.69 13.49
CA MET A 66 0.39 17.78 12.40
C MET A 66 -0.29 18.19 11.09
N HIS A 67 -1.60 18.46 11.10
CA HIS A 67 -2.32 18.88 9.91
C HIS A 67 -1.84 20.24 9.37
N ASP A 68 -1.51 21.18 10.26
CA ASP A 68 -0.93 22.48 9.88
C ASP A 68 0.42 22.30 9.18
N GLU A 69 1.31 21.48 9.74
CA GLU A 69 2.60 21.16 9.11
C GLU A 69 2.44 20.43 7.77
N LEU A 70 1.54 19.45 7.69
CA LEU A 70 1.26 18.75 6.43
C LEU A 70 0.69 19.69 5.36
N SER A 71 -0.11 20.68 5.75
CA SER A 71 -0.69 21.66 4.82
C SER A 71 0.35 22.58 4.18
N LYS A 72 1.51 22.76 4.83
CA LYS A 72 2.63 23.56 4.32
C LYS A 72 3.44 22.84 3.25
N ILE A 73 3.30 21.51 3.15
CA ILE A 73 3.99 20.71 2.15
C ILE A 73 3.35 20.97 0.78
N THR A 74 4.08 21.62 -0.12
CA THR A 74 3.67 21.86 -1.49
C THR A 74 4.38 20.91 -2.45
N MET A 75 3.67 20.49 -3.49
CA MET A 75 4.28 19.74 -4.60
C MET A 75 5.06 20.70 -5.49
N GLU A 76 6.32 20.41 -5.69
CA GLU A 76 7.22 21.13 -6.59
C GLU A 76 7.41 20.31 -7.87
N THR A 77 7.69 20.98 -8.98
CA THR A 77 7.95 20.32 -10.26
C THR A 77 9.28 20.83 -10.84
N CYS A 78 10.18 19.91 -11.18
CA CYS A 78 11.42 20.23 -11.87
C CYS A 78 11.20 20.30 -13.39
N HIS A 79 11.53 21.41 -14.04
CA HIS A 79 11.40 21.56 -15.50
C HIS A 79 12.40 20.75 -16.34
N ARG A 80 13.46 20.22 -15.70
CA ARG A 80 14.47 19.40 -16.38
C ARG A 80 14.01 17.94 -16.44
N CYS A 81 13.95 17.28 -15.28
CA CYS A 81 13.62 15.87 -15.21
C CYS A 81 12.11 15.57 -15.11
N ASN A 82 11.25 16.60 -15.05
CA ASN A 82 9.80 16.49 -14.86
C ASN A 82 9.39 15.71 -13.60
N GLU A 83 10.28 15.62 -12.61
CA GLU A 83 9.96 15.05 -11.31
C GLU A 83 9.03 16.00 -10.56
N GLN A 84 7.94 15.45 -10.02
CA GLN A 84 6.98 16.15 -9.20
C GLN A 84 7.00 15.58 -7.78
N TRP A 85 7.51 16.34 -6.83
CA TRP A 85 7.65 15.92 -5.43
C TRP A 85 7.77 17.13 -4.50
N PHE A 86 7.70 16.92 -3.19
CA PHE A 86 8.03 17.97 -2.20
C PHE A 86 9.54 18.03 -1.92
N ASP A 87 10.04 19.16 -1.45
CA ASP A 87 11.47 19.37 -1.09
C ASP A 87 12.47 18.99 -2.21
N LEU A 88 12.12 19.26 -3.47
CA LEU A 88 13.02 19.15 -4.61
C LEU A 88 14.10 20.25 -4.62
N LYS A 89 13.92 21.30 -3.80
CA LYS A 89 14.86 22.44 -3.67
C LYS A 89 15.07 23.11 -5.01
N ILE A 90 13.95 23.50 -5.61
CA ILE A 90 13.89 24.14 -6.92
C ILE A 90 14.61 25.50 -6.88
N ASP A 91 15.48 25.76 -7.85
CA ASP A 91 16.12 27.07 -8.01
C ASP A 91 15.21 28.09 -8.71
N ARG A 92 15.74 29.29 -8.93
CA ARG A 92 15.03 30.37 -9.65
C ARG A 92 14.68 30.02 -11.11
N HIS A 93 15.27 28.98 -11.66
CA HIS A 93 15.06 28.52 -13.03
C HIS A 93 14.11 27.32 -13.11
N GLY A 94 13.58 26.83 -11.99
CA GLY A 94 12.70 25.66 -11.97
C GLY A 94 13.45 24.32 -11.97
N ILE A 95 14.72 24.29 -11.57
CA ILE A 95 15.58 23.10 -11.63
C ILE A 95 15.85 22.57 -10.22
N CYS A 96 15.60 21.27 -10.00
CA CYS A 96 15.84 20.64 -8.70
C CYS A 96 17.33 20.51 -8.37
N ALA A 97 17.64 20.40 -7.07
CA ALA A 97 19.02 20.28 -6.59
C ALA A 97 19.75 19.04 -7.13
N ARG A 98 19.03 17.97 -7.48
CA ARG A 98 19.61 16.76 -8.09
C ARG A 98 20.13 17.05 -9.49
N CYS A 99 19.32 17.69 -10.34
CA CYS A 99 19.73 18.10 -11.68
C CYS A 99 20.92 19.06 -11.62
N GLN A 100 20.86 20.10 -10.78
CA GLN A 100 21.96 21.04 -10.62
C GLN A 100 23.29 20.36 -10.24
N ARG A 101 23.24 19.32 -9.39
CA ARG A 101 24.44 18.59 -8.96
C ARG A 101 25.02 17.73 -10.07
N VAL A 102 24.16 17.00 -10.79
CA VAL A 102 24.57 16.08 -11.85
C VAL A 102 25.06 16.83 -13.08
N ASP A 103 24.39 17.91 -13.43
CA ASP A 103 24.69 18.73 -14.60
C ASP A 103 25.85 19.71 -14.36
N LYS A 104 26.43 19.72 -13.15
CA LYS A 104 27.53 20.62 -12.80
C LYS A 104 28.74 20.33 -13.71
N ASN A 105 29.16 21.35 -14.45
CA ASN A 105 30.26 21.29 -15.44
C ASN A 105 30.00 20.34 -16.61
N GLN A 106 28.74 20.00 -16.90
CA GLN A 106 28.38 19.24 -18.09
C GLN A 106 27.95 20.21 -19.20
N GLU A 107 28.38 19.92 -20.43
CA GLU A 107 27.90 20.66 -21.61
C GLU A 107 26.50 20.20 -22.04
N ILE A 108 26.17 18.94 -21.77
CA ILE A 108 24.88 18.31 -22.07
C ILE A 108 24.23 17.89 -20.76
N TYR A 109 22.97 18.26 -20.57
CA TYR A 109 22.26 17.96 -19.34
C TYR A 109 21.69 16.54 -19.36
N LEU A 110 21.83 15.81 -18.25
CA LEU A 110 21.49 14.38 -18.21
C LEU A 110 20.00 14.14 -18.50
N TRP A 111 19.15 14.99 -17.93
CA TRP A 111 17.71 14.89 -18.07
C TRP A 111 17.12 15.98 -18.97
N GLU A 112 17.84 16.40 -20.00
CA GLU A 112 17.29 17.35 -20.96
C GLU A 112 16.12 16.74 -21.74
N HIS A 113 15.18 17.59 -22.18
CA HIS A 113 14.06 17.16 -23.04
C HIS A 113 14.55 16.45 -24.31
N GLN A 114 15.73 16.80 -24.82
CA GLN A 114 16.35 16.16 -25.98
C GLN A 114 16.73 14.70 -25.75
N ASN A 115 16.85 14.26 -24.49
CA ASN A 115 17.22 12.88 -24.15
C ASN A 115 16.00 11.95 -24.02
N GLU A 116 14.78 12.43 -24.34
CA GLU A 116 13.54 11.63 -24.32
C GLU A 116 13.33 10.87 -22.99
N VAL A 117 13.76 11.51 -21.88
CA VAL A 117 13.72 10.94 -20.52
C VAL A 117 12.30 10.53 -20.11
N GLN A 118 11.33 11.29 -20.62
CA GLN A 118 9.92 10.98 -20.47
C GLN A 118 9.49 10.18 -21.69
N PRO A 119 9.11 8.90 -21.53
CA PRO A 119 8.62 8.11 -22.64
C PRO A 119 7.41 8.82 -23.25
N SER A 120 7.41 8.94 -24.57
CA SER A 120 6.22 9.39 -25.31
C SER A 120 5.05 8.43 -25.04
N PRO A 121 3.79 8.86 -25.28
CA PRO A 121 2.66 7.96 -25.26
C PRO A 121 2.98 6.68 -26.02
N MET A 122 2.62 5.52 -25.44
CA MET A 122 2.87 4.23 -26.06
C MET A 122 2.31 4.25 -27.48
N PRO A 123 3.12 3.97 -28.52
CA PRO A 123 2.59 3.91 -29.87
C PRO A 123 1.49 2.83 -29.94
N PRO A 124 0.40 3.08 -30.68
CA PRO A 124 -0.74 2.16 -30.73
C PRO A 124 -0.38 0.80 -31.37
N ASP A 125 0.75 0.74 -32.07
CA ASP A 125 1.22 -0.46 -32.78
C ASP A 125 2.11 -1.37 -31.91
N LEU A 126 2.34 -1.03 -30.63
CA LEU A 126 3.11 -1.88 -29.74
C LEU A 126 2.23 -3.04 -29.26
N PRO A 127 2.64 -4.31 -29.45
CA PRO A 127 1.87 -5.44 -28.94
C PRO A 127 1.86 -5.44 -27.41
N ASP A 128 0.77 -5.94 -26.84
CA ASP A 128 0.71 -6.24 -25.40
C ASP A 128 1.79 -7.26 -25.04
N LEU A 129 2.44 -7.06 -23.89
CA LEU A 129 3.41 -8.02 -23.38
C LEU A 129 2.69 -9.32 -23.00
N THR A 130 3.28 -10.46 -23.35
CA THR A 130 2.84 -11.74 -22.82
C THR A 130 3.13 -11.84 -21.32
N GLN A 131 2.40 -12.68 -20.59
CA GLN A 131 2.64 -12.91 -19.16
C GLN A 131 4.11 -13.22 -18.85
N VAL A 132 4.79 -13.97 -19.73
CA VAL A 132 6.20 -14.33 -19.56
C VAL A 132 7.10 -13.10 -19.74
N GLU A 133 6.83 -12.26 -20.74
CA GLU A 133 7.59 -11.04 -20.98
C GLU A 133 7.40 -10.02 -19.85
N GLU A 134 6.16 -9.86 -19.35
CA GLU A 134 5.88 -9.04 -18.18
C GLU A 134 6.67 -9.52 -16.95
N MET A 135 6.71 -10.84 -16.73
CA MET A 135 7.48 -11.43 -15.63
C MET A 135 8.99 -11.19 -15.77
N LEU A 136 9.53 -11.20 -16.99
CA LEU A 136 10.96 -10.97 -17.25
C LEU A 136 11.37 -9.50 -17.10
N ILE A 137 10.45 -8.57 -17.36
CA ILE A 137 10.70 -7.12 -17.29
C ILE A 137 10.40 -6.56 -15.88
N ALA A 138 9.59 -7.25 -15.08
CA ALA A 138 9.23 -6.80 -13.73
C ALA A 138 10.47 -6.65 -12.82
N ARG A 139 10.62 -5.46 -12.21
CA ARG A 139 11.69 -5.18 -11.22
C ARG A 139 11.64 -6.10 -10.00
N VAL A 140 10.46 -6.60 -9.65
CA VAL A 140 10.22 -7.51 -8.53
C VAL A 140 9.28 -8.61 -9.01
N HIS A 141 9.75 -9.86 -8.97
CA HIS A 141 8.92 -11.03 -9.25
C HIS A 141 8.53 -11.71 -7.95
N THR A 142 7.32 -11.41 -7.43
CA THR A 142 6.75 -12.15 -6.32
C THR A 142 6.16 -13.46 -6.80
N TYR A 143 6.68 -14.58 -6.31
CA TYR A 143 6.04 -15.89 -6.43
C TYR A 143 5.46 -16.29 -5.08
N ILE A 144 4.29 -16.93 -5.09
CA ILE A 144 3.61 -17.43 -3.89
C ILE A 144 3.50 -18.94 -4.03
N GLU A 145 4.05 -19.68 -3.07
CA GLU A 145 3.86 -21.12 -2.93
C GLU A 145 2.75 -21.38 -1.91
N VAL A 146 1.71 -22.09 -2.34
CA VAL A 146 0.59 -22.48 -1.47
C VAL A 146 0.80 -23.92 -1.04
N HIS A 147 1.01 -24.13 0.25
CA HIS A 147 1.02 -25.46 0.87
C HIS A 147 -0.34 -25.73 1.51
N GLN A 148 -0.99 -26.84 1.14
CA GLN A 148 -2.12 -27.38 1.88
C GLN A 148 -1.59 -28.28 3.01
N ILE A 149 -2.10 -28.04 4.21
CA ILE A 149 -1.96 -28.91 5.38
C ILE A 149 -3.24 -29.72 5.55
#